data_AF-A0AAI8XC52-F1
#
_entry.id   AF-A0AAI8XC52-F1
#
_cell.length_a   1.000
_cell.length_b   1.000
_cell.length_c   1.000
_cell.angle_alpha   90.00
_cell.angle_beta   90.00
_cell.angle_gamma   90.00
#
_symmetry.space_group_name_H-M   'P 1'
#
loop_
_entity.id
_entity.type
_entity.pdbx_description
1 polymer ?
#
loop_
_entity_poly.entity_id
_entity_poly.type
_entity_poly.pdbx_seq_one_letter_code
_entity_poly.pdbx_strand_id
1 'polypeptide(L)'
;MAKRADFGMMVWDGTSPGTAVNVLRLAIANKPCVIYDLARGSMATTYTVEDWCAMLRHAGPDIRRQAEARMTPDERLALPG
;
A
#
# COMPACT_ATOMS: atom_id res chain seq x y z
N MET A 1 -6.11 6.78 10.43
CA MET A 1 -4.66 7.03 10.40
C MET A 1 -4.27 7.84 9.16
N ALA A 2 -4.33 7.28 7.94
CA ALA A 2 -3.90 7.95 6.70
C ALA A 2 -4.51 9.34 6.44
N LYS A 3 -5.80 9.54 6.75
CA LYS A 3 -6.46 10.87 6.59
C LYS A 3 -5.79 12.00 7.38
N ARG A 4 -5.18 11.72 8.55
CA ARG A 4 -4.59 12.74 9.43
C ARG A 4 -3.07 12.86 9.35
N ALA A 5 -2.38 11.85 8.82
CA ALA A 5 -0.92 11.85 8.75
C ALA A 5 -0.45 12.74 7.59
N ASP A 6 0.66 13.45 7.71
CA ASP A 6 1.31 14.14 6.58
C ASP A 6 2.32 13.24 5.86
N PHE A 7 2.78 12.21 6.56
CA PHE A 7 3.73 11.21 6.10
C PHE A 7 3.45 9.85 6.76
N GLY A 8 3.68 8.75 6.05
CA GLY A 8 3.55 7.39 6.56
C GLY A 8 4.90 6.68 6.71
N MET A 9 5.02 5.85 7.74
CA MET A 9 6.05 4.82 7.80
C MET A 9 5.38 3.49 8.11
N MET A 10 5.70 2.46 7.34
CA MET A 10 5.15 1.11 7.49
C MET A 10 6.29 0.11 7.53
N VAL A 11 6.23 -0.82 8.49
CA VAL A 11 7.01 -2.05 8.44
C VAL A 11 6.08 -3.12 7.88
N TRP A 12 6.50 -3.79 6.82
CA TRP A 12 5.67 -4.74 6.11
C TRP A 12 6.44 -6.02 5.82
N ASP A 13 5.78 -7.14 6.04
CA ASP A 13 6.31 -8.49 5.83
C ASP A 13 5.94 -9.08 4.47
N GLY A 14 5.29 -8.29 3.61
CA GLY A 14 4.77 -8.76 2.32
C GLY A 14 3.47 -9.58 2.44
N THR A 15 2.91 -9.75 3.64
CA THR A 15 1.74 -10.62 3.87
C THR A 15 0.54 -9.89 4.47
N SER A 16 0.71 -8.79 5.20
CA SER A 16 -0.42 -8.05 5.78
C SER A 16 -1.24 -7.28 4.72
N PRO A 17 -2.50 -7.67 4.43
CA PRO A 17 -3.33 -6.92 3.48
C PRO A 17 -3.81 -5.59 4.06
N GLY A 18 -3.92 -5.50 5.39
CA GLY A 18 -4.28 -4.25 6.07
C GLY A 18 -3.19 -3.19 5.94
N THR A 19 -1.92 -3.60 6.01
CA THR A 19 -0.79 -2.71 5.76
C THR A 19 -0.80 -2.22 4.31
N ALA A 20 -1.02 -3.12 3.35
CA ALA A 20 -1.15 -2.74 1.94
C ALA A 20 -2.26 -1.70 1.72
N VAL A 21 -3.46 -1.90 2.30
CA VAL A 21 -4.56 -0.93 2.18
C VAL A 21 -4.23 0.41 2.84
N ASN A 22 -3.52 0.41 3.96
CA ASN A 22 -3.10 1.67 4.59
C ASN A 22 -2.08 2.45 3.75
N VAL A 23 -1.17 1.76 3.08
CA VAL A 23 -0.24 2.37 2.10
C VAL A 23 -1.04 2.96 0.93
N LEU A 24 -2.02 2.22 0.38
CA LEU A 24 -2.87 2.74 -0.70
C LEU A 24 -3.59 4.02 -0.31
N ARG A 25 -4.15 4.09 0.89
CA ARG A 25 -4.86 5.28 1.39
C ARG A 25 -3.95 6.50 1.51
N LEU A 26 -2.67 6.30 1.81
CA LEU A 26 -1.69 7.37 1.80
C LEU A 26 -1.38 7.82 0.37
N ALA A 27 -1.17 6.86 -0.55
CA ALA A 27 -0.95 7.14 -1.96
C ALA A 27 -2.12 7.90 -2.61
N ILE A 28 -3.37 7.48 -2.39
CA ILE A 28 -4.58 8.18 -2.87
C ILE A 28 -4.64 9.61 -2.33
N ALA A 29 -4.21 9.81 -1.08
CA ALA A 29 -4.16 11.12 -0.46
C ALA A 29 -2.93 11.94 -0.85
N ASN A 30 -2.11 11.47 -1.80
CA ASN A 30 -0.81 12.06 -2.19
C ASN A 30 0.13 12.29 -1.01
N LYS A 31 0.12 11.36 -0.06
CA LYS A 31 0.94 11.41 1.16
C LYS A 31 2.07 10.39 1.06
N PRO A 32 3.34 10.85 1.09
CA PRO A 32 4.48 9.95 1.01
C PRO A 32 4.46 8.91 2.14
N CYS A 33 4.82 7.67 1.80
CA CYS A 33 4.93 6.58 2.74
C CYS A 33 6.24 5.82 2.55
N VAL A 34 7.10 5.78 3.58
CA VAL A 34 8.27 4.90 3.59
C VAL A 34 7.86 3.52 4.08
N ILE A 35 8.25 2.50 3.33
CA ILE A 35 7.98 1.10 3.64
C ILE A 35 9.30 0.40 3.84
N TYR A 36 9.44 -0.27 4.97
CA TYR A 36 10.48 -1.27 5.18
C TYR A 36 9.89 -2.66 4.91
N ASP A 37 10.31 -3.26 3.80
CA ASP A 37 9.91 -4.60 3.39
C ASP A 37 10.85 -5.63 4.04
N LEU A 38 10.34 -6.33 5.05
CA LEU A 38 11.07 -7.36 5.79
C LEU A 38 11.36 -8.60 4.93
N ALA A 39 10.49 -8.94 3.99
CA ALA A 39 10.69 -10.10 3.13
C ALA A 39 11.87 -9.88 2.16
N ARG A 40 12.14 -8.62 1.81
CA ARG A 40 13.22 -8.23 0.90
C ARG A 40 14.42 -7.59 1.59
N GLY A 41 14.29 -7.24 2.87
CA GLY A 41 15.30 -6.46 3.61
C GLY A 41 15.57 -5.10 2.98
N SER A 42 14.56 -4.46 2.38
CA SER A 42 14.72 -3.24 1.60
C SER A 42 13.78 -2.12 2.05
N MET A 43 14.20 -0.88 1.82
CA MET A 43 13.34 0.29 1.98
C MET A 43 12.89 0.81 0.61
N ALA A 44 11.61 1.15 0.52
CA ALA A 44 11.03 1.83 -0.63
C ALA A 44 10.20 3.02 -0.13
N THR A 45 9.96 4.00 -1.00
CA THR A 45 9.00 5.06 -0.73
C THR A 45 7.89 5.00 -1.77
N THR A 46 6.65 4.95 -1.29
CA THR A 46 5.45 4.94 -2.11
C THR A 46 4.83 6.33 -2.08
N TYR A 47 4.65 6.90 -3.26
CA TYR A 47 4.02 8.21 -3.45
C TYR A 47 2.70 8.10 -4.21
N THR A 48 2.58 7.12 -5.11
CA THR A 48 1.44 6.98 -6.00
C THR A 48 0.78 5.60 -5.94
N VAL A 49 -0.36 5.47 -6.60
CA VAL A 49 -1.06 4.18 -6.71
C VAL A 49 -0.25 3.20 -7.56
N GLU A 50 0.53 3.67 -8.53
CA GLU A 50 1.45 2.85 -9.32
C GLU A 50 2.58 2.27 -8.47
N ASP A 51 3.15 3.06 -7.55
CA ASP A 51 4.13 2.59 -6.57
C ASP A 51 3.52 1.53 -5.65
N TRP A 52 2.26 1.70 -5.27
CA TRP A 52 1.53 0.70 -4.49
C TRP A 52 1.30 -0.59 -5.29
N CYS A 53 0.93 -0.49 -6.56
CA CYS A 53 0.86 -1.65 -7.46
C CYS A 53 2.22 -2.34 -7.59
N ALA A 54 3.30 -1.56 -7.67
CA ALA A 54 4.67 -2.07 -7.73
C ALA A 54 5.10 -2.80 -6.46
N MET A 55 4.74 -2.26 -5.29
CA MET A 55 4.91 -2.92 -4.00
C MET A 55 4.22 -4.29 -3.99
N LEU A 56 2.96 -4.38 -4.46
CA LEU A 56 2.21 -5.63 -4.45
C LEU A 56 2.72 -6.70 -5.43
N ARG A 57 3.44 -6.34 -6.49
CA ARG A 57 4.02 -7.34 -7.43
C ARG A 57 4.96 -8.33 -6.74
N HIS A 58 5.53 -7.94 -5.61
CA HIS A 58 6.45 -8.75 -4.84
C HIS A 58 5.79 -9.41 -3.61
N ALA A 59 4.52 -9.12 -3.37
CA ALA A 59 3.74 -9.73 -2.29
C ALA A 59 3.27 -11.14 -2.67
N GLY A 60 2.82 -11.89 -1.67
CA GLY A 60 2.20 -13.19 -1.91
C GLY A 60 1.00 -13.11 -2.88
N PRO A 61 0.69 -14.21 -3.60
CA PRO A 61 -0.26 -14.21 -4.73
C PRO A 61 -1.68 -13.76 -4.36
N ASP A 62 -2.09 -13.95 -3.10
CA ASP A 62 -3.42 -13.57 -2.63
C ASP A 62 -3.48 -12.18 -2.01
N ILE A 63 -2.35 -11.54 -1.73
CA ILE A 63 -2.32 -10.30 -0.95
C ILE A 63 -3.02 -9.16 -1.69
N ARG A 64 -2.84 -9.08 -3.01
CA ARG A 64 -3.57 -8.11 -3.83
C ARG A 64 -5.08 -8.29 -3.73
N ARG A 65 -5.56 -9.52 -3.91
CA ARG A 65 -6.99 -9.86 -3.82
C ARG A 65 -7.56 -9.55 -2.42
N GLN A 66 -6.82 -9.92 -1.38
CA GLN A 66 -7.22 -9.67 0.00
C GLN A 66 -7.21 -8.18 0.35
N ALA A 67 -6.30 -7.40 -0.23
CA ALA A 67 -6.28 -5.94 -0.08
C ALA A 67 -7.48 -5.31 -0.79
N GLU A 68 -7.74 -5.67 -2.05
CA GLU A 68 -8.88 -5.20 -2.85
C GLU A 68 -10.24 -5.51 -2.21
N ALA A 69 -10.36 -6.68 -1.55
CA ALA A 69 -11.56 -7.06 -0.80
C ALA A 69 -11.84 -6.13 0.40
N ARG A 70 -10.81 -5.47 0.94
CA ARG A 70 -10.90 -4.55 2.09
C ARG A 70 -11.05 -3.07 1.68
N MET A 71 -10.97 -2.79 0.38
CA MET A 71 -11.14 -1.43 -0.15
C MET A 71 -12.60 -1.00 -0.13
N THR A 72 -12.83 0.29 0.07
CA THR A 72 -14.11 0.92 -0.23
C THR A 72 -14.31 1.03 -1.75
N PRO A 73 -15.55 1.23 -2.23
CA PRO A 73 -15.80 1.47 -3.65
C PRO A 73 -14.97 2.62 -4.23
N ASP A 74 -14.87 3.75 -3.51
CA ASP A 74 -14.08 4.91 -3.94
C ASP A 74 -12.58 4.58 -4.05
N GLU A 75 -12.05 3.79 -3.11
CA GLU A 75 -10.66 3.34 -3.13
C GLU A 75 -10.36 2.45 -4.35
N ARG A 76 -11.34 1.64 -4.80
CA ARG A 76 -11.19 0.81 -6.01
C ARG A 76 -11.21 1.63 -7.29
N LEU A 77 -11.98 2.71 -7.35
CA LEU A 77 -12.02 3.61 -8.51
C LEU A 77 -10.70 4.37 -8.71
N ALA A 78 -9.89 4.50 -7.67
CA ALA A 78 -8.57 5.12 -7.74
C ALA A 78 -7.47 4.19 -8.28
N LEU A 79 -7.75 2.90 -8.47
CA LEU A 79 -6.78 1.96 -9.04
C LEU A 79 -6.63 2.19 -10.55
N PRO A 80 -5.41 2.08 -11.10
CA PRO A 80 -5.23 2.02 -12.55
C PRO A 80 -5.95 0.78 -13.10
N GLY A 81 -6.63 0.96 -14.24
CA GLY A 81 -7.36 -0.09 -14.95
C GLY A 81 -6.46 -1.19 -15.51
#